data_AF-A0A370N7P5-F1
#
_entry.id   AF-A0A370N7P5-F1
#
_cell.length_a   1.000
_cell.length_b   1.000
_cell.length_c   1.000
_cell.angle_alpha   90.00
_cell.angle_beta   90.00
_cell.angle_gamma   90.00
#
_symmetry.space_group_name_H-M   'P 1'
#
loop_
_entity.id
_entity.type
_entity.pdbx_description
1 polymer ?
#
loop_
_entity_poly.entity_id
_entity_poly.type
_entity_poly.pdbx_seq_one_letter_code
_entity_poly.pdbx_strand_id
1 'polypeptide(L)'
;MDNWSSKKRWTIFAAIFVGAFLIFHNSEKIAAWVQAGGSIAAVLIALEIASRQHRETLLMEERRRVWAQKALLTSALAISREAVRLLDSLPNEKDDETHAQGKVNQSIDLASIEDVHAALDKIPVDQFHDGATIVAVFEVKRSLRGVQHDYTAVQTQIWASNPGWRGNAAEIGKRQTVAREAVAKIEQAIAATATP
;
A
#
# COMPACT_ATOMS: atom_id res chain seq x y z
N MET A 1 -26.95 -1.68 -15.89
CA MET A 1 -28.29 -1.49 -16.50
C MET A 1 -28.24 -0.16 -17.25
N ASP A 2 -28.30 -0.19 -18.59
CA ASP A 2 -28.62 0.95 -19.49
C ASP A 2 -28.37 0.66 -21.00
N ASN A 3 -28.20 -0.61 -21.40
CA ASN A 3 -28.13 -0.99 -22.82
C ASN A 3 -29.45 -0.80 -23.60
N TRP A 4 -30.53 -0.43 -22.92
CA TRP A 4 -31.84 -0.24 -23.54
C TRP A 4 -32.02 1.17 -24.14
N SER A 5 -31.31 2.18 -23.62
CA SER A 5 -31.40 3.55 -24.16
C SER A 5 -30.58 3.75 -25.44
N SER A 6 -29.46 3.02 -25.62
CA SER A 6 -28.63 3.14 -26.81
C SER A 6 -29.30 2.55 -28.05
N LYS A 7 -29.97 1.40 -27.92
CA LYS A 7 -30.67 0.74 -29.04
C LYS A 7 -31.79 1.59 -29.61
N LYS A 8 -32.61 2.25 -28.77
CA LYS A 8 -33.67 3.15 -29.21
C LYS A 8 -33.14 4.40 -29.93
N ARG A 9 -32.00 4.95 -29.48
CA ARG A 9 -31.35 6.08 -30.15
C ARG A 9 -30.89 5.68 -31.55
N TRP A 10 -30.23 4.53 -31.69
CA TRP A 10 -29.77 4.01 -32.99
C TRP A 10 -30.91 3.76 -33.98
N THR A 11 -32.04 3.19 -33.53
CA THR A 11 -33.19 2.97 -34.42
C THR A 11 -33.83 4.28 -34.90
N ILE A 12 -33.86 5.31 -34.05
CA ILE A 12 -34.39 6.64 -34.44
C ILE A 12 -33.43 7.32 -35.44
N PHE A 13 -32.12 7.27 -35.21
CA PHE A 13 -31.13 7.80 -36.16
C PHE A 13 -31.20 7.09 -37.52
N ALA A 14 -31.32 5.76 -37.53
CA ALA A 14 -31.46 4.98 -38.76
C ALA A 14 -32.76 5.35 -39.51
N ALA A 15 -33.89 5.49 -38.80
CA ALA A 15 -35.16 5.88 -39.41
C ALA A 15 -35.13 7.30 -39.99
N ILE A 16 -34.49 8.26 -39.30
CA ILE A 16 -34.30 9.64 -39.80
C ILE A 16 -33.39 9.64 -41.03
N PHE A 17 -32.32 8.84 -41.03
CA PHE A 17 -31.37 8.76 -42.14
C PHE A 17 -32.03 8.16 -43.39
N VAL A 18 -32.81 7.07 -43.24
CA VAL A 18 -33.57 6.44 -44.33
C VAL A 18 -34.68 7.37 -44.84
N GLY A 19 -35.38 8.08 -43.94
CA GLY A 19 -36.42 9.05 -44.30
C GLY A 19 -35.86 10.25 -45.07
N ALA A 20 -34.72 10.80 -44.64
CA ALA A 20 -34.02 11.87 -45.34
C ALA A 20 -33.46 11.41 -46.70
N PHE A 21 -33.06 10.14 -46.83
CA PHE A 21 -32.59 9.58 -48.10
C PHE A 21 -33.71 9.45 -49.15
N LEU A 22 -34.94 9.14 -48.71
CA LEU A 22 -36.08 8.92 -49.61
C LEU A 22 -36.75 10.22 -50.11
N ILE A 23 -36.72 11.31 -49.33
CA ILE A 23 -37.47 12.53 -49.63
C ILE A 23 -36.73 13.47 -50.61
N PHE A 24 -35.42 13.34 -50.80
CA PHE A 24 -34.63 14.36 -51.51
C PHE A 24 -33.86 13.81 -52.72
N HIS A 25 -34.48 13.87 -53.91
CA HIS A 25 -33.97 13.35 -55.19
C HIS A 25 -33.17 14.37 -56.05
N ASN A 26 -32.69 15.49 -55.47
CA ASN A 26 -31.90 16.51 -56.19
C ASN A 26 -30.38 16.29 -55.99
N SER A 27 -29.76 15.55 -56.91
CA SER A 27 -28.60 14.69 -56.61
C SER A 27 -27.27 15.38 -56.22
N GLU A 28 -26.95 16.58 -56.72
CA GLU A 28 -25.59 17.12 -56.55
C GLU A 28 -25.36 17.90 -55.25
N LYS A 29 -26.31 18.75 -54.84
CA LYS A 29 -26.17 19.58 -53.62
C LYS A 29 -26.34 18.77 -52.33
N ILE A 30 -27.06 17.65 -52.40
CA ILE A 30 -27.34 16.76 -51.27
C ILE A 30 -26.14 15.87 -50.97
N ALA A 31 -25.44 15.37 -51.99
CA ALA A 31 -24.24 14.56 -51.80
C ALA A 31 -23.18 15.30 -50.96
N ALA A 32 -22.98 16.60 -51.24
CA ALA A 32 -22.07 17.45 -50.46
C ALA A 32 -22.52 17.62 -49.00
N TRP A 33 -23.82 17.76 -48.74
CA TRP A 33 -24.37 17.91 -47.39
C TRP A 33 -24.30 16.61 -46.58
N VAL A 34 -24.60 15.47 -47.21
CA VAL A 34 -24.49 14.15 -46.57
C VAL A 34 -23.04 13.82 -46.24
N GLN A 35 -22.10 14.15 -47.13
CA GLN A 35 -20.67 13.98 -46.88
C GLN A 35 -20.17 14.88 -45.75
N ALA A 36 -20.58 16.15 -45.73
CA ALA A 36 -20.24 17.07 -44.66
C ALA A 36 -20.83 16.60 -43.32
N GLY A 37 -22.11 16.22 -43.28
CA GLY A 37 -22.78 15.70 -42.08
C GLY A 37 -22.15 14.39 -41.55
N GLY A 38 -21.79 13.48 -42.46
CA GLY A 38 -21.11 12.23 -42.11
C GLY A 38 -19.73 12.46 -41.47
N SER A 39 -18.97 13.43 -42.00
CA SER A 39 -17.66 13.79 -41.44
C SER A 39 -17.77 14.36 -40.02
N ILE A 40 -18.77 15.22 -39.77
CA ILE A 40 -19.02 15.82 -38.44
C ILE A 40 -19.45 14.72 -37.45
N ALA A 41 -20.36 13.82 -37.86
CA ALA A 41 -20.80 12.73 -37.01
C ALA A 41 -19.65 11.77 -36.64
N ALA A 42 -18.77 11.45 -37.59
CA ALA A 42 -17.60 10.62 -37.34
C ALA A 42 -16.64 11.28 -36.34
N VAL A 43 -16.40 12.60 -36.45
CA VAL A 43 -15.57 13.35 -35.49
C VAL A 43 -16.19 13.34 -34.09
N LEU A 44 -17.51 13.53 -33.97
CA LEU A 44 -18.21 13.49 -32.68
C LEU A 44 -18.12 12.10 -32.02
N ILE A 45 -18.30 11.03 -32.79
CA ILE A 45 -18.16 9.65 -32.30
C ILE A 45 -16.71 9.38 -31.85
N ALA A 46 -15.72 9.83 -32.63
CA ALA A 46 -14.32 9.69 -32.26
C ALA A 46 -13.98 10.43 -30.95
N LEU A 47 -14.52 11.64 -30.75
CA LEU A 47 -14.35 12.40 -29.51
C LEU A 47 -15.01 11.69 -28.31
N GLU A 48 -16.18 11.10 -28.47
CA GLU A 48 -16.85 10.35 -27.39
C GLU A 48 -16.05 9.10 -26.99
N ILE A 49 -15.54 8.34 -27.97
CA ILE A 49 -14.71 7.16 -27.73
C ILE A 49 -13.40 7.56 -27.03
N ALA A 50 -12.72 8.60 -27.51
CA ALA A 50 -11.49 9.11 -26.91
C ALA A 50 -11.72 9.58 -25.45
N SER A 51 -12.84 10.26 -25.18
CA SER A 51 -13.21 10.70 -23.83
C SER A 51 -13.45 9.52 -22.87
N ARG A 52 -14.14 8.46 -23.35
CA ARG A 52 -14.35 7.24 -22.54
C ARG A 52 -13.03 6.52 -22.25
N GLN A 53 -12.17 6.34 -23.26
CA GLN A 53 -10.86 5.73 -23.09
C GLN A 53 -9.98 6.51 -22.12
N HIS A 54 -10.02 7.85 -22.19
CA HIS A 54 -9.28 8.69 -21.26
C HIS A 54 -9.78 8.53 -19.81
N ARG A 55 -11.09 8.52 -19.59
CA ARG A 55 -11.67 8.27 -18.26
C ARG A 55 -11.29 6.90 -17.70
N GLU A 56 -11.33 5.85 -18.52
CA GLU A 56 -10.91 4.51 -18.10
C GLU A 56 -9.43 4.46 -17.75
N THR A 57 -8.59 5.15 -18.52
CA THR A 57 -7.15 5.24 -18.25
C THR A 57 -6.88 5.93 -16.90
N LEU A 58 -7.55 7.05 -16.63
CA LEU A 58 -7.44 7.75 -15.35
C LEU A 58 -7.85 6.86 -14.16
N LEU A 59 -8.98 6.15 -14.27
CA LEU A 59 -9.42 5.22 -13.22
C LEU A 59 -8.45 4.06 -13.01
N MET A 60 -7.83 3.54 -14.09
CA MET A 60 -6.81 2.51 -13.98
C MET A 60 -5.53 3.03 -13.32
N GLU A 61 -5.12 4.26 -13.62
CA GLU A 61 -3.97 4.91 -12.98
C GLU A 61 -4.22 5.14 -11.48
N GLU A 62 -5.39 5.64 -11.10
CA GLU A 62 -5.78 5.79 -9.69
C GLU A 62 -5.76 4.44 -8.96
N ARG A 63 -6.36 3.40 -9.56
CA ARG A 63 -6.32 2.04 -8.98
C ARG A 63 -4.90 1.52 -8.85
N ARG A 64 -4.04 1.74 -9.85
CA ARG A 64 -2.62 1.35 -9.79
C ARG A 64 -1.89 2.06 -8.66
N ARG A 65 -2.15 3.35 -8.44
CA ARG A 65 -1.57 4.11 -7.32
C ARG A 65 -2.02 3.54 -5.97
N VAL A 66 -3.32 3.29 -5.80
CA VAL A 66 -3.86 2.68 -4.57
C VAL A 66 -3.27 1.29 -4.33
N TRP A 67 -3.15 0.47 -5.38
CA TRP A 67 -2.52 -0.85 -5.28
C TRP A 67 -1.04 -0.79 -4.92
N ALA A 68 -0.29 0.13 -5.53
CA ALA A 68 1.12 0.33 -5.23
C ALA A 68 1.32 0.77 -3.77
N GLN A 69 0.51 1.70 -3.28
CA GLN A 69 0.53 2.12 -1.88
C GLN A 69 0.20 0.97 -0.92
N LYS A 70 -0.86 0.21 -1.22
CA LYS A 70 -1.24 -0.94 -0.40
C LYS A 70 -0.14 -2.00 -0.37
N ALA A 71 0.55 -2.25 -1.48
CA ALA A 71 1.67 -3.17 -1.55
C ALA A 71 2.84 -2.69 -0.66
N LEU A 72 3.19 -1.40 -0.71
CA LEU A 72 4.22 -0.80 0.14
C LEU A 72 3.88 -0.92 1.63
N LEU A 73 2.65 -0.55 2.02
CA LEU A 73 2.19 -0.66 3.40
C LEU A 73 2.20 -2.11 3.88
N THR A 74 1.75 -3.05 3.04
CA THR A 74 1.75 -4.48 3.38
C THR A 74 3.17 -5.02 3.58
N SER A 75 4.11 -4.60 2.73
CA SER A 75 5.53 -4.95 2.89
C SER A 75 6.12 -4.37 4.17
N ALA A 76 5.84 -3.09 4.46
CA ALA A 76 6.29 -2.43 5.68
C ALA A 76 5.74 -3.12 6.93
N LEU A 77 4.45 -3.50 6.91
CA LEU A 77 3.81 -4.26 7.97
C LEU A 77 4.46 -5.63 8.17
N ALA A 78 4.72 -6.38 7.10
CA ALA A 78 5.32 -7.70 7.19
C ALA A 78 6.71 -7.64 7.86
N ILE A 79 7.56 -6.69 7.44
CA ILE A 79 8.88 -6.48 8.03
C ILE A 79 8.75 -6.02 9.50
N SER A 80 7.80 -5.14 9.80
CA SER A 80 7.60 -4.62 11.16
C SER A 80 7.04 -5.68 12.12
N ARG A 81 6.20 -6.60 11.65
CA ARG A 81 5.75 -7.76 12.42
C ARG A 81 6.89 -8.72 12.72
N GLU A 82 7.76 -8.95 11.74
CA GLU A 82 8.96 -9.76 11.94
C GLU A 82 9.90 -9.12 12.96
N ALA A 83 10.06 -7.80 12.91
CA ALA A 83 10.77 -7.04 13.94
C ALA A 83 10.21 -7.31 15.34
N VAL A 84 8.90 -7.16 15.53
CA VAL A 84 8.24 -7.44 16.81
C VAL A 84 8.42 -8.91 17.23
N ARG A 85 8.33 -9.86 16.30
CA ARG A 85 8.54 -11.29 16.57
C ARG A 85 9.94 -11.55 17.10
N LEU A 86 10.96 -10.97 16.47
CA LEU A 86 12.35 -11.06 16.93
C LEU A 86 12.51 -10.41 18.30
N LEU A 87 11.93 -9.23 18.50
CA LEU A 87 11.97 -8.56 19.79
C LEU A 87 11.34 -9.41 20.90
N ASP A 88 10.20 -10.05 20.64
CA ASP A 88 9.49 -10.88 21.61
C ASP A 88 10.23 -12.15 22.02
N SER A 89 11.18 -12.60 21.20
CA SER A 89 12.05 -13.73 21.54
C SER A 89 13.13 -13.36 22.57
N LEU A 90 13.42 -12.07 22.77
CA LEU A 90 14.47 -11.61 23.68
C LEU A 90 14.12 -11.86 25.16
N PRO A 91 15.13 -11.92 26.04
CA PRO A 91 14.92 -11.97 27.48
C PRO A 91 14.12 -10.75 27.97
N ASN A 92 13.15 -11.02 28.83
CA ASN A 92 12.35 -10.01 29.51
C ASN A 92 12.76 -9.95 31.00
N GLU A 93 12.56 -8.80 31.66
CA GLU A 93 12.80 -8.64 33.11
C GLU A 93 12.04 -9.65 33.99
N LYS A 94 10.94 -10.21 33.47
CA LYS A 94 10.11 -11.22 34.15
C LYS A 94 10.61 -12.65 33.97
N ASP A 95 11.53 -12.88 33.04
CA ASP A 95 12.12 -14.20 32.86
C ASP A 95 13.02 -14.51 34.06
N ASP A 96 12.99 -15.76 34.53
CA ASP A 96 14.02 -16.22 35.46
C ASP A 96 15.38 -16.33 34.74
N GLU A 97 16.45 -16.44 35.50
CA GLU A 97 17.81 -16.46 34.95
C GLU A 97 18.05 -17.66 34.01
N THR A 98 17.43 -18.82 34.29
CA THR A 98 17.58 -20.01 33.45
C THR A 98 16.88 -19.81 32.11
N HIS A 99 15.68 -19.23 32.11
CA HIS A 99 14.93 -18.91 30.90
C HIS A 99 15.60 -17.81 30.08
N ALA A 100 16.08 -16.75 30.74
CA ALA A 100 16.83 -15.67 30.10
C ALA A 100 18.11 -16.20 29.44
N GLN A 101 18.87 -17.05 30.14
CA GLN A 101 20.04 -17.73 29.60
C GLN A 101 19.66 -18.63 28.42
N GLY A 102 18.55 -19.36 28.52
CA GLY A 102 18.02 -20.19 27.43
C GLY A 102 17.76 -19.40 26.16
N LYS A 103 17.12 -18.22 26.28
CA LYS A 103 16.86 -17.31 25.15
C LYS A 103 18.14 -16.71 24.56
N VAL A 104 19.11 -16.34 25.40
CA VAL A 104 20.42 -15.87 24.93
C VAL A 104 21.17 -17.00 24.20
N ASN A 105 21.14 -18.23 24.74
CA ASN A 105 21.83 -19.39 24.17
C ASN A 105 21.15 -19.94 22.91
N GLN A 106 19.84 -19.74 22.76
CA GLN A 106 19.14 -20.01 21.50
C GLN A 106 19.59 -19.07 20.37
N SER A 107 20.52 -18.13 20.66
CA SER A 107 21.18 -17.25 19.71
C SER A 107 20.14 -16.64 18.79
N ILE A 108 19.37 -15.70 19.34
CA ILE A 108 18.73 -14.71 18.46
C ILE A 108 19.88 -14.08 17.70
N ASP A 109 19.94 -14.43 16.43
CA ASP A 109 21.00 -14.00 15.57
C ASP A 109 20.91 -12.47 15.50
N LEU A 110 21.89 -11.78 16.07
CA LEU A 110 22.00 -10.33 15.97
C LEU A 110 21.99 -9.91 14.49
N ALA A 111 22.47 -10.79 13.59
CA ALA A 111 22.36 -10.57 12.16
C ALA A 111 20.90 -10.56 11.67
N SER A 112 19.99 -11.34 12.26
CA SER A 112 18.55 -11.25 11.92
C SER A 112 17.93 -9.91 12.33
N ILE A 113 18.34 -9.33 13.47
CA ILE A 113 17.91 -7.98 13.87
C ILE A 113 18.47 -6.95 12.90
N GLU A 114 19.74 -7.09 12.50
CA GLU A 114 20.39 -6.23 11.53
C GLU A 114 19.75 -6.32 10.13
N ASP A 115 19.42 -7.52 9.67
CA ASP A 115 18.74 -7.78 8.40
C ASP A 115 17.36 -7.13 8.35
N VAL A 116 16.58 -7.27 9.43
CA VAL A 116 15.27 -6.62 9.55
C VAL A 116 15.41 -5.10 9.60
N HIS A 117 16.40 -4.57 10.33
CA HIS A 117 16.69 -3.14 10.34
C HIS A 117 17.08 -2.64 8.93
N ALA A 118 17.95 -3.35 8.22
CA ALA A 118 18.35 -3.05 6.85
C ALA A 118 17.17 -3.13 5.87
N ALA A 119 16.26 -4.08 6.06
CA ALA A 119 15.03 -4.20 5.28
C ALA A 119 14.10 -3.01 5.52
N LEU A 120 13.94 -2.58 6.79
CA LEU A 120 13.17 -1.37 7.10
C LEU A 120 13.81 -0.13 6.48
N ASP A 121 15.14 -0.05 6.39
CA ASP A 121 15.85 1.06 5.75
C ASP A 121 15.64 1.17 4.25
N LYS A 122 15.27 0.06 3.59
CA LYS A 122 14.91 0.05 2.17
C LYS A 122 13.45 0.46 1.91
N ILE A 123 12.63 0.64 2.95
CA ILE A 123 11.24 1.10 2.78
C ILE A 123 11.27 2.58 2.33
N PRO A 124 10.69 2.92 1.17
CA PRO A 124 10.62 4.29 0.67
C PRO A 124 9.55 5.07 1.44
N VAL A 125 9.89 5.52 2.65
CA VAL A 125 8.95 6.20 3.56
C VAL A 125 8.38 7.50 2.98
N ASP A 126 9.07 8.11 2.02
CA ASP A 126 8.64 9.29 1.27
C ASP A 126 7.44 9.02 0.36
N GLN A 127 7.17 7.75 0.03
CA GLN A 127 6.01 7.34 -0.77
C GLN A 127 4.75 7.12 0.06
N PHE A 128 4.84 7.20 1.39
CA PHE A 128 3.67 7.17 2.26
C PHE A 128 2.99 8.54 2.28
N HIS A 129 1.67 8.54 2.10
CA HIS A 129 0.87 9.77 2.10
C HIS A 129 0.45 10.21 3.52
N ASP A 130 0.55 9.29 4.48
CA ASP A 130 0.13 9.52 5.86
C ASP A 130 1.34 9.69 6.79
N GLY A 131 1.40 10.84 7.46
CA GLY A 131 2.48 11.16 8.40
C GLY A 131 2.52 10.20 9.60
N ALA A 132 1.38 9.68 10.05
CA ALA A 132 1.34 8.76 11.19
C ALA A 132 2.01 7.42 10.85
N THR A 133 1.80 6.91 9.64
CA THR A 133 2.47 5.71 9.12
C THR A 133 3.99 5.91 9.02
N ILE A 134 4.44 7.07 8.50
CA ILE A 134 5.86 7.40 8.42
C ILE A 134 6.49 7.36 9.82
N VAL A 135 5.87 8.04 10.78
CA VAL A 135 6.34 8.06 12.18
C VAL A 135 6.36 6.65 12.76
N ALA A 136 5.34 5.83 12.52
CA ALA A 136 5.28 4.46 13.01
C ALA A 136 6.44 3.60 12.47
N VAL A 137 6.76 3.68 11.17
CA VAL A 137 7.92 2.96 10.60
C VAL A 137 9.23 3.42 11.25
N PHE A 138 9.39 4.72 11.50
CA PHE A 138 10.57 5.23 12.22
C PHE A 138 10.63 4.79 13.68
N GLU A 139 9.48 4.70 14.37
CA GLU A 139 9.39 4.19 15.74
C GLU A 139 9.86 2.73 15.81
N VAL A 140 9.42 1.87 14.88
CA VAL A 140 9.89 0.47 14.79
C VAL A 140 11.41 0.41 14.56
N LYS A 141 11.94 1.19 13.60
CA LYS A 141 13.39 1.26 13.33
C LYS A 141 14.19 1.68 14.56
N ARG A 142 13.75 2.75 15.23
CA ARG A 142 14.41 3.29 16.42
C ARG A 142 14.39 2.29 17.57
N SER A 143 13.26 1.61 17.77
CA SER A 143 13.12 0.58 18.80
C SER A 143 14.07 -0.59 18.54
N LEU A 144 14.14 -1.10 17.31
CA LEU A 144 15.07 -2.18 16.95
C LEU A 144 16.53 -1.80 17.22
N ARG A 145 16.96 -0.61 16.78
CA ARG A 145 18.34 -0.15 17.01
C ARG A 145 18.66 -0.01 18.50
N GLY A 146 17.71 0.53 19.27
CA GLY A 146 17.86 0.62 20.73
C GLY A 146 17.98 -0.75 21.38
N VAL A 147 17.16 -1.70 20.95
CA VAL A 147 17.20 -3.07 21.47
C VAL A 147 18.50 -3.79 21.10
N GLN A 148 19.05 -3.59 19.90
CA GLN A 148 20.34 -4.18 19.53
C GLN A 148 21.47 -3.78 20.51
N HIS A 149 21.51 -2.49 20.88
CA HIS A 149 22.44 -1.97 21.87
C HIS A 149 22.18 -2.59 23.26
N ASP A 150 20.93 -2.56 23.71
CA ASP A 150 20.56 -3.01 25.06
C ASP A 150 20.71 -4.54 25.22
N TYR A 151 20.45 -5.32 24.16
CA TYR A 151 20.60 -6.78 24.14
C TYR A 151 22.06 -7.21 24.24
N THR A 152 22.98 -6.48 23.60
CA THR A 152 24.43 -6.75 23.73
C THR A 152 24.89 -6.59 25.19
N ALA A 153 24.34 -5.59 25.90
CA ALA A 153 24.59 -5.39 27.32
C ALA A 153 23.96 -6.52 28.17
N VAL A 154 22.72 -6.92 27.88
CA VAL A 154 22.04 -8.06 28.53
C VAL A 154 22.85 -9.34 28.38
N GLN A 155 23.27 -9.68 27.15
CA GLN A 155 24.05 -10.88 26.85
C GLN A 155 25.36 -10.92 27.64
N THR A 156 26.10 -9.79 27.66
CA THR A 156 27.35 -9.66 28.41
C THR A 156 27.13 -9.86 29.91
N GLN A 157 26.07 -9.27 30.46
CA GLN A 157 25.77 -9.35 31.90
C GLN A 157 25.25 -10.73 32.32
N ILE A 158 24.43 -11.38 31.49
CA ILE A 158 23.95 -12.75 31.72
C ILE A 158 25.12 -13.74 31.73
N TRP A 159 26.05 -13.65 30.77
CA TRP A 159 27.25 -14.48 30.77
C TRP A 159 28.19 -14.23 31.95
N ALA A 160 28.18 -13.02 32.51
CA ALA A 160 28.90 -12.69 33.73
C ALA A 160 28.12 -13.04 35.02
N SER A 161 26.94 -13.67 34.91
CA SER A 161 26.01 -13.93 36.03
C SER A 161 25.73 -12.67 36.87
N ASN A 162 25.67 -11.51 36.22
CA ASN A 162 25.47 -10.22 36.87
C ASN A 162 23.98 -9.84 36.88
N PRO A 163 23.33 -9.69 38.04
CA PRO A 163 21.88 -9.41 38.13
C PRO A 163 21.45 -8.08 37.51
N GLY A 164 22.40 -7.19 37.17
CA GLY A 164 22.14 -5.93 36.47
C GLY A 164 21.46 -6.09 35.09
N TRP A 165 21.48 -7.30 34.50
CA TRP A 165 20.83 -7.59 33.22
C TRP A 165 19.33 -7.28 33.20
N ARG A 166 18.66 -7.37 34.36
CA ARG A 166 17.22 -7.09 34.47
C ARG A 166 16.86 -5.64 34.14
N GLY A 167 17.74 -4.68 34.46
CA GLY A 167 17.52 -3.27 34.14
C GLY A 167 17.51 -3.02 32.63
N ASN A 168 18.44 -3.66 31.90
CA ASN A 168 18.49 -3.59 30.45
C ASN A 168 17.33 -4.36 29.80
N ALA A 169 16.94 -5.51 30.36
CA ALA A 169 15.78 -6.28 29.90
C ALA A 169 14.46 -5.51 30.08
N ALA A 170 14.33 -4.70 31.13
CA ALA A 170 13.19 -3.80 31.33
C ALA A 170 13.10 -2.75 30.21
N GLU A 171 14.25 -2.17 29.82
CA GLU A 171 14.30 -1.18 28.73
C GLU A 171 13.96 -1.81 27.37
N ILE A 172 14.44 -3.03 27.10
CA ILE A 172 14.01 -3.82 25.94
C ILE A 172 12.48 -4.01 25.94
N GLY A 173 11.88 -4.32 27.08
CA GLY A 173 10.42 -4.45 27.24
C GLY A 173 9.63 -3.17 26.92
N LYS A 174 10.15 -1.99 27.29
CA LYS A 174 9.55 -0.71 26.90
C LYS A 174 9.60 -0.50 25.39
N ARG A 175 10.76 -0.77 24.76
CA ARG A 175 10.94 -0.63 23.30
C ARG A 175 10.08 -1.63 22.51
N GLN A 176 9.91 -2.85 23.02
CA GLN A 176 8.95 -3.84 22.49
C GLN A 176 7.53 -3.27 22.46
N THR A 177 7.09 -2.65 23.56
CA THR A 177 5.76 -2.02 23.63
C THR A 177 5.60 -0.92 22.58
N VAL A 178 6.58 -0.01 22.48
CA VAL A 178 6.57 1.06 21.46
C VAL A 178 6.53 0.48 20.04
N ALA A 179 7.33 -0.56 19.76
CA ALA A 179 7.32 -1.20 18.44
C ALA A 179 5.94 -1.82 18.11
N ARG A 180 5.30 -2.51 19.08
CA ARG A 180 3.96 -3.09 18.89
C ARG A 180 2.90 -2.03 18.63
N GLU A 181 2.92 -0.93 19.38
CA GLU A 181 2.01 0.19 19.15
C GLU A 181 2.20 0.79 17.76
N ALA A 182 3.44 0.94 17.31
CA ALA A 182 3.74 1.40 15.96
C ALA A 182 3.24 0.42 14.88
N VAL A 183 3.42 -0.89 15.07
CA VAL A 183 2.86 -1.91 14.15
C VAL A 183 1.33 -1.80 14.08
N ALA A 184 0.65 -1.62 15.21
CA ALA A 184 -0.80 -1.46 15.24
C ALA A 184 -1.27 -0.21 14.44
N LYS A 185 -0.52 0.91 14.49
CA LYS A 185 -0.80 2.10 13.66
C LYS A 185 -0.70 1.78 12.16
N ILE A 186 0.31 1.02 11.74
CA ILE A 186 0.48 0.59 10.33
C ILE A 186 -0.69 -0.31 9.89
N GLU A 187 -1.14 -1.22 10.76
CA GLU A 187 -2.31 -2.07 10.49
C GLU A 187 -3.59 -1.25 10.30
N GLN A 188 -3.80 -0.24 11.16
CA GLN A 188 -4.92 0.69 11.05
C GLN A 188 -4.88 1.48 9.73
N ALA A 189 -3.69 1.94 9.31
CA ALA A 189 -3.53 2.63 8.04
C ALA A 189 -3.89 1.73 6.84
N ILE A 190 -3.49 0.46 6.85
CA ILE A 190 -3.87 -0.52 5.82
C ILE A 190 -5.39 -0.73 5.81
N ALA A 191 -6.02 -0.88 6.97
CA ALA A 191 -7.47 -1.03 7.07
C ALA A 191 -8.22 0.20 6.52
N ALA A 192 -7.72 1.41 6.79
CA ALA A 192 -8.29 2.64 6.26
C ALA A 192 -8.24 2.69 4.72
N THR A 193 -7.15 2.23 4.10
CA THR A 193 -7.05 2.16 2.62
C THR A 193 -7.95 1.12 1.97
N ALA A 194 -8.52 0.19 2.74
CA ALA A 194 -9.41 -0.86 2.24
C ALA A 194 -10.88 -0.42 2.14
N THR A 195 -11.24 0.75 2.70
CA THR A 195 -12.60 1.28 2.66
C THR A 195 -12.75 2.21 1.44
N PRO A 196 -13.53 1.83 0.42
CA PRO A 196 -13.72 2.61 -0.80
C PRO A 196 -14.57 3.86 -0.61
#